data_AF-A0A4Q3SMU3-F1
#
_entry.id   AF-A0A4Q3SMU3-F1
#
_cell.length_a   1.000
_cell.length_b   1.000
_cell.length_c   1.000
_cell.angle_alpha   90.00
_cell.angle_beta   90.00
_cell.angle_gamma   90.00
#
_symmetry.space_group_name_H-M   'P 1'
#
loop_
_entity.id
_entity.type
_entity.pdbx_description
1 polymer ?
#
loop_
_entity_poly.entity_id
_entity_poly.type
_entity_poly.pdbx_seq_one_letter_code
_entity_poly.pdbx_strand_id
1 'polypeptide(L)' 'MRTNHEIDYRIFGEEMQYVQVELDPSETAVAESGAFMMMDEGIEMQTIFGDGS' A
#
# COMPACT_ATOMS: atom_id res chain seq x y z
N MET A 1 8.24 3.29 20.92
CA MET A 1 7.88 3.95 19.65
C MET A 1 7.77 2.85 18.62
N ARG A 2 6.58 2.60 18.05
CA ARG A 2 6.48 1.72 16.89
C ARG A 2 7.07 2.51 15.73
N THR A 3 8.32 2.22 15.39
CA THR A 3 8.86 2.61 14.09
C THR A 3 8.09 1.78 13.08
N ASN A 4 7.29 2.43 12.22
CA ASN A 4 6.87 1.77 10.99
C ASN A 4 8.15 1.26 10.32
N HIS A 5 8.14 0.02 9.85
CA HIS A 5 9.26 -0.51 9.09
C HIS A 5 9.52 0.37 7.86
N GLU A 6 10.76 0.33 7.36
CA GLU A 6 11.06 0.93 6.07
C GLU A 6 10.24 0.19 5.01
N ILE A 7 9.29 0.88 4.39
CA ILE A 7 8.47 0.34 3.31
C ILE A 7 9.31 0.32 2.04
N ASP A 8 9.38 -0.85 1.41
CA ASP A 8 9.94 -0.99 0.07
C ASP A 8 8.92 -0.58 -1.00
N TYR A 9 9.31 0.35 -1.87
CA TYR A 9 8.46 0.82 -2.95
C TYR A 9 9.24 1.07 -4.24
N ARG A 10 8.50 1.02 -5.35
CA ARG A 10 9.04 1.37 -6.67
C ARG A 10 8.02 2.15 -7.48
N ILE A 11 8.48 3.22 -8.12
CA ILE A 11 7.67 4.02 -9.04
C ILE A 11 7.85 3.47 -10.46
N PHE A 12 6.75 3.26 -11.15
CA PHE A 12 6.71 2.78 -12.53
C PHE A 12 5.96 3.77 -13.42
N GLY A 13 6.25 3.69 -14.72
CA GLY A 13 5.63 4.51 -15.76
C GLY A 13 6.35 5.83 -15.99
N GLU A 14 6.28 6.32 -17.23
CA GLU A 14 6.76 7.66 -17.60
C GLU A 14 5.59 8.65 -17.71
N GLU A 15 4.54 8.29 -18.44
CA GLU A 15 3.35 9.13 -18.62
C GLU A 15 2.23 8.83 -17.59
N MET A 16 1.96 7.55 -17.34
CA MET A 16 1.02 7.10 -16.31
C MET A 16 1.79 6.47 -15.17
N GLN A 17 2.05 7.27 -14.14
CA GLN A 17 2.86 6.87 -13.02
C GLN A 17 2.04 6.16 -11.95
N TYR A 18 2.65 5.15 -11.34
CA TYR A 18 2.12 4.50 -10.15
C TYR A 18 3.22 4.02 -9.22
N VAL A 19 2.85 3.85 -7.95
CA VAL A 19 3.72 3.27 -6.93
C VAL A 19 3.30 1.83 -6.67
N GLN A 20 4.27 0.92 -6.76
CA GLN A 20 4.17 -0.42 -6.21
C GLN A 20 4.76 -0.40 -4.81
N VAL A 21 4.06 -1.00 -3.86
CA VAL A 21 4.51 -1.17 -2.47
C VAL A 21 4.63 -2.66 -2.21
N GLU A 22 5.79 -3.10 -1.72
CA GLU A 22 6.01 -4.46 -1.26
C GLU A 22 5.64 -4.54 0.23
N LEU A 23 5.00 -5.63 0.63
CA LEU A 23 4.59 -5.86 2.02
C LEU A 23 5.23 -7.14 2.52
N ASP A 24 6.02 -7.02 3.58
CA ASP A 24 6.46 -8.19 4.32
C ASP A 24 5.27 -8.84 5.06
N PRO A 25 5.38 -10.11 5.47
CA PRO A 25 4.35 -10.74 6.28
C PRO A 25 4.00 -9.92 7.53
N SER A 26 2.72 -9.58 7.68
CA SER A 26 2.15 -8.73 8.76
C SER A 26 2.33 -7.22 8.57
N GLU A 27 2.84 -6.76 7.42
CA GLU A 27 2.83 -5.34 7.09
C GLU A 27 1.48 -4.89 6.51
N THR A 28 1.23 -3.60 6.58
CA THR A 28 -0.02 -3.00 6.09
C THR A 28 0.26 -1.61 5.56
N ALA A 29 -0.29 -1.31 4.38
CA ALA A 29 -0.32 0.02 3.81
C ALA A 29 -1.75 0.58 3.85
N VAL A 30 -1.87 1.87 4.14
CA VAL A 30 -3.15 2.60 4.10
C VAL A 30 -3.10 3.58 2.94
N ALA A 31 -4.16 3.58 2.13
CA ALA A 31 -4.31 4.47 0.99
C ALA A 31 -5.73 5.02 0.92
N GLU A 32 -5.89 6.16 0.25
CA GLU A 32 -7.21 6.72 -0.01
C GLU A 32 -8.06 5.82 -0.92
N SER A 33 -9.37 5.87 -0.72
CA SER A 33 -10.31 5.15 -1.57
C SER A 33 -10.14 5.57 -3.04
N GLY A 34 -10.01 4.59 -3.93
CA GLY A 34 -9.80 4.82 -5.35
C GLY A 34 -8.35 5.02 -5.78
N ALA A 35 -7.39 5.15 -4.86
CA ALA A 35 -5.97 5.15 -5.18
C ALA A 35 -5.43 3.73 -5.47
N PHE A 36 -6.09 2.71 -4.93
CA PHE A 36 -5.68 1.32 -5.09
C PHE A 36 -6.04 0.79 -6.48
N MET A 37 -5.05 0.24 -7.19
CA MET A 37 -5.24 -0.25 -8.56
C MET A 37 -5.25 -1.78 -8.67
N MET A 38 -4.25 -2.45 -8.10
CA MET A 38 -4.07 -3.89 -8.24
C MET A 38 -3.34 -4.47 -7.02
N MET A 39 -3.47 -5.79 -6.81
CA MET A 39 -2.83 -6.54 -5.74
C MET A 39 -2.45 -7.94 -6.18
N ASP A 40 -1.38 -8.47 -5.60
CA ASP A 40 -0.98 -9.85 -5.80
C ASP A 40 -1.79 -10.81 -4.91
N GLU A 41 -1.73 -12.11 -5.25
CA GLU A 41 -2.37 -13.16 -4.47
C GLU A 41 -1.79 -13.22 -3.05
N GLY A 42 -2.66 -13.30 -2.04
CA GLY A 42 -2.28 -13.32 -0.62
C GLY A 42 -2.31 -11.97 0.08
N ILE A 43 -2.53 -10.86 -0.65
CA ILE A 43 -2.80 -9.55 -0.04
C ILE A 43 -4.29 -9.44 0.32
N GLU A 44 -4.57 -9.05 1.56
CA GLU A 44 -5.92 -8.79 2.04
C GLU A 44 -6.25 -7.29 1.99
N MET A 45 -7.37 -6.95 1.35
CA MET A 45 -7.91 -5.58 1.37
C MET A 45 -8.99 -5.45 2.44
N GLN A 46 -8.89 -4.40 3.25
CA GLN A 46 -9.94 -3.99 4.18
C GLN A 46 -10.29 -2.52 3.94
N THR A 47 -11.59 -2.21 3.94
CA THR A 47 -12.08 -0.83 3.94
C THR A 47 -12.42 -0.40 5.35
N ILE A 48 -11.80 0.68 5.80
CA ILE A 48 -12.02 1.27 7.12
C ILE A 48 -12.63 2.67 6.94
N PHE A 49 -13.70 2.95 7.68
CA PHE A 49 -14.30 4.27 7.74
C PHE A 49 -13.56 5.09 8.81
N GLY A 50 -12.77 6.08 8.38
CA GLY A 50 -11.90 6.89 9.25
C GLY A 50 -10.58 7.23 8.56
N ASP A 51 -9.62 7.82 9.27
CA ASP A 51 -8.29 8.18 8.74
C ASP A 51 -7.24 7.05 8.90
N GLY A 52 -7.64 5.89 9.44
CA GLY A 52 -6.76 4.74 9.61
C GLY A 52 -5.62 4.93 10.61
N SER A 53 -5.76 5.90 11.54
CA SER A 53 -4.79 6.19 12.60
C SER A 53 -4.96 5.39 13.90
#